data_AF-A0A950WR13-F1
#
_entry.id   AF-A0A950WR13-F1
#
_cell.length_a   1.000
_cell.length_b   1.000
_cell.length_c   1.000
_cell.angle_alpha   90.00
_cell.angle_beta   90.00
_cell.angle_gamma   90.00
#
_symmetry.space_group_name_H-M   'P 1'
#
loop_
_entity.id
_entity.type
_entity.pdbx_description
1 polymer ?
#
loop_
_entity_poly.entity_id
_entity_poly.type
_entity_poly.pdbx_seq_one_letter_code
_entity_poly.pdbx_strand_id
1 'polypeptide(L)'
;MGRDPRRQQPLPGAIDCLQRLHMAGKRTVLLSNAPRRHEEVQADMRSMGIEDGFYTAIVTSGEATHRALRDRPDPWWAKLGERVFHLGPRRNASVLHGLGLIRVDCPASADFVVATGPDDQRNSAELGEFEPILRDCARHRLPMVCANPDLEAICAGRREICAGALAQR
;
A
#
# COMPACT_ATOMS: atom_id res chain seq x y z
N MET A 1 -1.99 14.17 26.21
CA MET A 1 -2.04 13.77 24.79
C MET A 1 -0.89 12.82 24.53
N GLY A 2 -1.14 11.51 24.45
CA GLY A 2 -0.11 10.52 24.14
C GLY A 2 0.31 10.63 22.67
N ARG A 3 1.62 10.68 22.39
CA ARG A 3 2.13 10.60 21.01
C ARG A 3 1.76 9.23 20.43
N ASP A 4 1.20 9.20 19.22
CA ASP A 4 1.04 7.94 18.47
C ASP A 4 2.44 7.34 18.26
N PRO A 5 2.73 6.14 18.77
CA PRO A 5 4.04 5.50 18.63
C PRO A 5 4.43 5.22 17.16
N ARG A 6 3.51 5.38 16.20
CA ARG A 6 3.77 5.26 14.75
C ARG A 6 4.01 6.61 14.05
N ARG A 7 3.97 7.73 14.77
CA ARG A 7 4.17 9.06 14.18
C ARG A 7 5.62 9.22 13.76
N GLN A 8 5.87 9.02 12.47
CA GLN A 8 7.20 9.19 11.89
C GLN A 8 7.59 10.67 11.90
N GLN A 9 8.88 10.92 12.09
CA GLN A 9 9.47 12.24 11.90
C GLN A 9 10.23 12.24 10.58
N PRO A 10 10.28 13.37 9.87
CA PRO A 10 11.11 13.48 8.68
C PRO A 10 12.58 13.24 9.06
N LEU A 11 13.34 12.64 8.14
CA LEU A 11 14.78 12.48 8.33
C LEU A 11 15.46 13.85 8.50
N PRO A 12 16.55 13.95 9.29
CA PRO A 12 17.29 15.20 9.44
C PRO A 12 17.66 15.81 8.08
N GLY A 13 17.32 17.10 7.89
CA GLY A 13 17.59 17.83 6.64
C GLY A 13 16.63 17.55 5.47
N ALA A 14 15.68 16.62 5.59
CA ALA A 14 14.77 16.28 4.49
C ALA A 14 13.88 17.47 4.07
N ILE A 15 13.32 18.21 5.03
CA ILE A 15 12.48 19.39 4.74
C ILE A 15 13.33 20.49 4.09
N ASP A 16 14.50 20.83 4.67
CA ASP A 16 15.41 21.84 4.12
C ASP A 16 15.85 21.50 2.69
N CYS A 17 16.13 20.22 2.42
CA CYS A 17 16.45 19.75 1.08
C CYS A 17 15.31 19.99 0.09
N LEU A 18 14.07 19.60 0.43
CA LEU A 18 12.90 19.81 -0.43
C LEU A 18 12.62 21.31 -0.65
N GLN A 19 12.76 22.13 0.39
CA GLN A 19 12.65 23.59 0.29
C GLN A 19 13.68 24.18 -0.67
N ARG A 20 14.94 23.78 -0.58
CA ARG A 20 16.00 24.26 -1.48
C ARG A 20 15.79 23.82 -2.93
N LEU A 21 15.33 22.59 -3.14
CA LEU A 21 14.97 22.10 -4.48
C LEU A 21 13.83 22.93 -5.08
N HIS A 22 12.80 23.22 -4.28
CA HIS A 22 11.69 24.09 -4.68
C HIS A 22 12.17 25.51 -5.04
N MET A 23 12.96 26.16 -4.17
CA MET A 23 13.52 27.50 -4.42
C MET A 23 14.42 27.54 -5.67
N ALA A 24 15.10 26.44 -5.99
CA ALA A 24 15.91 26.31 -7.20
C ALA A 24 15.10 25.98 -8.47
N GLY A 25 13.76 25.98 -8.39
CA GLY A 25 12.86 25.68 -9.51
C GLY A 25 12.94 24.23 -9.98
N LYS A 26 13.42 23.30 -9.14
CA LYS A 26 13.54 21.88 -9.49
C LYS A 26 12.20 21.18 -9.31
N ARG A 27 11.82 20.38 -10.31
CA ARG A 27 10.69 19.46 -10.18
C ARG A 27 11.13 18.25 -9.37
N THR A 28 10.36 17.92 -8.33
CA THR A 28 10.65 16.82 -7.42
C THR A 28 9.43 15.92 -7.34
N VAL A 29 9.61 14.64 -7.66
CA VAL A 29 8.54 13.63 -7.53
C VAL A 29 8.95 12.64 -6.45
N LEU A 30 8.06 12.42 -5.48
CA LEU A 30 8.28 11.47 -4.41
C LEU A 30 7.64 10.14 -4.80
N LEU A 31 8.46 9.10 -4.92
CA LEU A 31 8.03 7.76 -5.31
C LEU A 31 8.06 6.83 -4.09
N SER A 32 6.98 6.08 -3.85
CA SER A 32 6.88 5.19 -2.69
C SER A 32 6.18 3.87 -3.01
N ASN A 33 6.71 2.77 -2.47
CA ASN A 33 6.05 1.45 -2.48
C ASN A 33 4.93 1.33 -1.43
N ALA A 34 4.51 2.44 -0.80
CA ALA A 34 3.34 2.43 0.05
C ALA A 34 2.10 1.96 -0.73
N PRO A 35 1.34 0.97 -0.22
CA PRO A 35 0.15 0.43 -0.86
C PRO A 35 -1.09 1.31 -0.63
N ARG A 36 -0.88 2.61 -0.41
CA ARG A 36 -1.93 3.59 -0.08
C ARG A 36 -2.08 4.60 -1.19
N ARG A 37 -3.26 5.19 -1.29
CA ARG A 37 -3.54 6.30 -2.20
C ARG A 37 -2.64 7.51 -1.90
N HIS A 38 -2.28 8.28 -2.91
CA HIS A 38 -1.31 9.37 -2.76
C HIS A 38 -1.82 10.48 -1.81
N GLU A 39 -3.13 10.69 -1.74
CA GLU A 39 -3.76 11.67 -0.86
C GLU A 39 -3.51 11.37 0.62
N GLU A 40 -3.48 10.10 1.00
CA GLU A 40 -3.17 9.67 2.38
C GLU A 40 -1.70 9.88 2.71
N VAL A 41 -0.80 9.55 1.78
CA VAL A 41 0.64 9.79 1.95
C VAL A 41 0.92 11.29 2.04
N GLN A 42 0.23 12.10 1.24
CA GLN A 42 0.29 13.54 1.32
C GLN A 42 -0.18 14.07 2.69
N ALA A 43 -1.27 13.53 3.23
CA ALA A 43 -1.74 13.90 4.57
C ALA A 43 -0.72 13.56 5.67
N ASP A 44 -0.08 12.39 5.59
CA ASP A 44 1.00 12.00 6.50
C ASP A 44 2.17 12.99 6.40
N MET A 45 2.57 13.35 5.18
CA MET A 45 3.64 14.32 4.92
C MET A 45 3.36 15.71 5.52
N ARG A 46 2.13 16.23 5.36
CA ARG A 46 1.72 17.47 6.02
C ARG A 46 1.81 17.36 7.53
N SER A 47 1.42 16.21 8.10
CA SER A 47 1.51 15.98 9.55
C SER A 47 2.96 15.96 10.07
N MET A 48 3.93 15.68 9.19
CA MET A 48 5.37 15.74 9.43
C MET A 48 5.99 17.13 9.19
N GLY A 49 5.19 18.11 8.75
CA GLY A 49 5.67 19.47 8.44
C GLY A 49 6.25 19.61 7.03
N ILE A 50 6.01 18.65 6.13
CA ILE A 50 6.38 18.78 4.72
C ILE A 50 5.20 19.37 3.96
N GLU A 51 5.33 20.63 3.53
CA GLU A 51 4.29 21.33 2.77
C GLU A 51 4.16 20.81 1.34
N ASP A 52 2.94 20.83 0.81
CA ASP A 52 2.64 20.33 -0.54
C ASP A 52 3.40 21.08 -1.64
N GLY A 53 3.74 22.35 -1.40
CA GLY A 53 4.51 23.16 -2.34
C GLY A 53 5.95 22.69 -2.51
N PHE A 54 6.51 21.93 -1.57
CA PHE A 54 7.93 21.52 -1.60
C PHE A 54 8.22 20.38 -2.58
N TYR A 55 7.19 19.78 -3.19
CA TYR A 55 7.32 18.75 -4.20
C TYR A 55 6.29 18.95 -5.31
N THR A 56 6.58 18.39 -6.48
CA THR A 56 5.71 18.48 -7.66
C THR A 56 4.59 17.45 -7.63
N ALA A 57 4.90 16.22 -7.20
CA ALA A 57 3.92 15.15 -7.12
C ALA A 57 4.36 14.05 -6.14
N ILE A 58 3.40 13.26 -5.68
CA ILE A 58 3.62 11.98 -5.00
C ILE A 58 3.06 10.88 -5.89
N VAL A 59 3.84 9.83 -6.10
CA VAL A 59 3.42 8.62 -6.81
C VAL A 59 3.63 7.45 -5.87
N THR A 60 2.58 6.68 -5.65
CA THR A 60 2.62 5.49 -4.79
C THR A 60 2.25 4.24 -5.58
N SER A 61 2.78 3.09 -5.17
CA SER A 61 2.34 1.79 -5.71
C SER A 61 0.85 1.54 -5.47
N GLY A 62 0.28 2.04 -4.36
CA GLY A 62 -1.16 2.02 -4.10
C GLY A 62 -1.96 2.87 -5.10
N GLU A 63 -1.48 4.05 -5.47
CA GLU A 63 -2.11 4.90 -6.49
C GLU A 63 -2.06 4.23 -7.87
N ALA A 64 -0.91 3.65 -8.24
CA ALA A 64 -0.77 2.88 -9.47
C ALA A 64 -1.72 1.67 -9.50
N THR A 65 -1.81 0.93 -8.39
CA THR A 65 -2.73 -0.21 -8.24
C THR A 65 -4.19 0.23 -8.36
N HIS A 66 -4.58 1.33 -7.70
CA HIS A 66 -5.93 1.87 -7.76
C HIS A 66 -6.32 2.23 -9.21
N ARG A 67 -5.44 2.92 -9.94
CA ARG A 67 -5.66 3.26 -11.35
C ARG A 67 -5.75 2.03 -12.23
N ALA A 68 -4.89 1.03 -12.04
CA ALA A 68 -4.94 -0.20 -12.82
C ALA A 68 -6.22 -1.02 -12.56
N LEU A 69 -6.71 -1.05 -11.32
CA LEU A 69 -8.01 -1.65 -10.97
C LEU A 69 -9.20 -0.88 -11.56
N ARG A 70 -9.09 0.45 -11.68
CA ARG A 70 -10.13 1.29 -12.30
C ARG A 70 -10.16 1.15 -13.82
N ASP A 71 -9.00 1.32 -14.44
CA ASP A 71 -8.87 1.51 -15.89
C ASP A 71 -8.75 0.19 -16.65
N ARG A 72 -8.38 -0.90 -15.96
CA ARG A 72 -8.21 -2.25 -16.52
C ARG A 72 -7.37 -2.22 -17.81
N PRO A 73 -6.10 -1.75 -17.74
CA PRO A 73 -5.35 -1.29 -18.92
C PRO A 73 -4.97 -2.38 -19.93
N ASP A 74 -5.05 -3.66 -19.55
CA ASP A 74 -4.68 -4.77 -20.41
C ASP A 74 -5.55 -6.02 -20.12
N PRO A 75 -5.47 -7.09 -20.96
CA PRO A 75 -6.28 -8.29 -20.80
C PRO A 75 -6.07 -9.07 -19.49
N TRP A 76 -4.97 -8.85 -18.77
CA TRP A 76 -4.78 -9.47 -17.45
C TRP A 76 -5.64 -8.75 -16.42
N TRP A 77 -5.62 -7.42 -16.38
CA TRP A 77 -6.47 -6.63 -15.48
C TRP A 77 -7.95 -6.75 -15.80
N ALA A 78 -8.32 -6.80 -17.09
CA ALA A 78 -9.71 -6.91 -17.54
C ALA A 78 -10.38 -8.25 -17.18
N LYS A 79 -9.59 -9.30 -16.89
CA LYS A 79 -10.09 -10.61 -16.45
C LYS A 79 -10.39 -10.67 -14.95
N LEU A 80 -9.91 -9.71 -14.17
CA LEU A 80 -10.24 -9.63 -12.76
C LEU A 80 -11.74 -9.34 -12.63
N GLY A 81 -12.45 -10.15 -11.85
CA GLY A 81 -13.87 -9.92 -11.57
C GLY A 81 -14.10 -8.73 -10.64
N GLU A 82 -15.26 -8.73 -10.01
CA GLU A 82 -15.71 -7.62 -9.16
C GLU A 82 -15.54 -7.92 -7.67
N ARG A 83 -15.47 -9.21 -7.30
CA ARG A 83 -15.36 -9.65 -5.91
C ARG A 83 -13.91 -9.72 -5.48
N VAL A 84 -13.51 -8.89 -4.53
CA VAL A 84 -12.13 -8.75 -4.09
C VAL A 84 -11.96 -9.24 -2.65
N PHE A 85 -11.02 -10.17 -2.45
CA PHE A 85 -10.50 -10.45 -1.12
C PHE A 85 -9.32 -9.52 -0.84
N HIS A 86 -9.43 -8.69 0.19
CA HIS A 86 -8.37 -7.77 0.60
C HIS A 86 -7.49 -8.43 1.66
N LEU A 87 -6.23 -8.69 1.30
CA LEU A 87 -5.22 -9.21 2.23
C LEU A 87 -4.33 -8.06 2.70
N GLY A 88 -4.66 -7.50 3.85
CA GLY A 88 -3.86 -6.48 4.50
C GLY A 88 -4.64 -5.67 5.53
N PRO A 89 -4.00 -4.66 6.13
CA PRO A 89 -4.58 -3.97 7.25
C PRO A 89 -5.71 -3.05 6.77
N ARG A 90 -6.74 -2.84 7.59
CA ARG A 90 -7.94 -2.06 7.21
C ARG A 90 -7.59 -0.65 6.74
N ARG A 91 -6.54 -0.05 7.31
CA ARG A 91 -6.04 1.29 6.94
C ARG A 91 -5.53 1.38 5.49
N ASN A 92 -5.11 0.27 4.89
CA ASN A 92 -4.62 0.23 3.50
C ASN A 92 -5.71 -0.15 2.49
N ALA A 93 -6.96 -0.30 2.93
CA ALA A 93 -8.07 -0.62 2.02
C ALA A 93 -8.43 0.52 1.05
N SER A 94 -7.84 1.70 1.21
CA SER A 94 -8.08 2.88 0.37
C SER A 94 -7.75 2.71 -1.09
N VAL A 95 -6.85 1.77 -1.42
CA VAL A 95 -6.60 1.34 -2.80
C VAL A 95 -7.86 0.87 -3.53
N LEU A 96 -8.89 0.41 -2.81
CA LEU A 96 -10.15 -0.10 -3.36
C LEU A 96 -11.28 0.94 -3.41
N HIS A 97 -11.13 2.11 -2.76
CA HIS A 97 -12.22 3.07 -2.58
C HIS A 97 -12.68 3.67 -3.91
N GLY A 98 -14.00 3.72 -4.14
CA GLY A 98 -14.58 4.34 -5.32
C GLY A 98 -14.48 3.52 -6.61
N LEU A 99 -14.08 2.24 -6.53
CA LEU A 99 -13.95 1.35 -7.70
C LEU A 99 -15.20 0.51 -8.00
N GLY A 100 -16.22 0.55 -7.15
CA GLY A 100 -17.41 -0.30 -7.30
C GLY A 100 -17.16 -1.80 -7.04
N LEU A 101 -15.97 -2.17 -6.56
CA LEU A 101 -15.63 -3.56 -6.22
C LEU A 101 -16.40 -4.05 -4.99
N ILE A 102 -16.77 -5.32 -5.00
CA ILE A 102 -17.46 -5.99 -3.91
C ILE A 102 -16.39 -6.64 -3.02
N ARG A 103 -16.12 -6.05 -1.85
CA ARG A 103 -15.21 -6.68 -0.89
C ARG A 103 -15.88 -7.91 -0.27
N VAL A 104 -15.17 -9.03 -0.27
CA VAL A 104 -15.60 -10.27 0.38
C VAL A 104 -14.64 -10.65 1.50
N ASP A 105 -15.16 -11.40 2.48
CA ASP A 105 -14.41 -11.72 3.70
C ASP A 105 -13.70 -13.08 3.65
N CYS A 106 -13.85 -13.86 2.57
CA CYS A 106 -13.14 -15.11 2.38
C CYS A 106 -12.68 -15.35 0.93
N PRO A 107 -11.55 -16.05 0.73
CA PRO A 107 -11.04 -16.37 -0.62
C PRO A 107 -12.04 -17.15 -1.49
N ALA A 108 -12.83 -18.05 -0.90
CA ALA A 108 -13.80 -18.86 -1.65
C ALA A 108 -14.88 -18.05 -2.39
N SER A 109 -15.15 -16.81 -1.94
CA SER A 109 -16.15 -15.92 -2.55
C SER A 109 -15.55 -14.87 -3.48
N ALA A 110 -14.22 -14.87 -3.64
CA ALA A 110 -13.50 -13.83 -4.38
C ALA A 110 -13.24 -14.24 -5.83
N ASP A 111 -13.10 -13.23 -6.70
CA ASP A 111 -12.58 -13.40 -8.05
C ASP A 111 -11.07 -13.15 -8.10
N PHE A 112 -10.54 -12.35 -7.17
CA PHE A 112 -9.11 -12.03 -7.07
C PHE A 112 -8.73 -11.50 -5.68
N VAL A 113 -7.43 -11.39 -5.43
CA VAL A 113 -6.85 -10.86 -4.20
C VAL A 113 -6.14 -9.54 -4.46
N VAL A 114 -6.30 -8.57 -3.57
CA VAL A 114 -5.41 -7.40 -3.48
C VAL A 114 -4.63 -7.49 -2.17
N ALA A 115 -3.33 -7.68 -2.26
CA ALA A 115 -2.43 -7.77 -1.12
C ALA A 115 -1.78 -6.40 -0.85
N THR A 116 -2.04 -5.82 0.32
CA THR A 116 -1.46 -4.55 0.78
C THR A 116 -0.55 -4.69 2.01
N GLY A 117 -0.30 -5.93 2.45
CA GLY A 117 0.59 -6.25 3.57
C GLY A 117 -0.01 -7.31 4.49
N PRO A 118 0.62 -7.58 5.65
CA PRO A 118 0.04 -8.40 6.71
C PRO A 118 -1.23 -7.73 7.26
N ASP A 119 -2.27 -8.52 7.51
CA ASP A 119 -3.52 -8.00 8.07
C ASP A 119 -3.42 -7.71 9.57
N ASP A 120 -4.46 -7.07 10.10
CA ASP A 120 -4.51 -6.67 11.51
C ASP A 120 -4.83 -7.86 12.46
N GLN A 121 -5.11 -9.06 11.94
CA GLN A 121 -5.52 -10.22 12.72
C GLN A 121 -4.36 -11.15 13.09
N ARG A 122 -3.30 -11.15 12.29
CA ARG A 122 -2.17 -12.08 12.40
C ARG A 122 -0.88 -11.40 12.79
N ASN A 123 0.08 -12.18 13.29
CA ASN A 123 1.40 -11.64 13.63
C ASN A 123 2.17 -11.25 12.35
N SER A 124 2.26 -9.95 12.10
CA SER A 124 3.01 -9.35 10.97
C SER A 124 4.51 -9.66 10.93
N ALA A 125 5.10 -10.19 12.01
CA ALA A 125 6.50 -10.62 12.04
C ALA A 125 6.70 -12.08 11.60
N GLU A 126 5.62 -12.86 11.49
CA GLU A 126 5.68 -14.31 11.24
C GLU A 126 4.99 -14.67 9.93
N LEU A 127 5.79 -14.95 8.88
CA LEU A 127 5.26 -15.29 7.56
C LEU A 127 4.40 -16.57 7.59
N GLY A 128 4.68 -17.49 8.52
CA GLY A 128 3.95 -18.75 8.68
C GLY A 128 2.47 -18.56 9.01
N GLU A 129 2.10 -17.49 9.73
CA GLU A 129 0.71 -17.16 10.06
C GLU A 129 -0.15 -16.88 8.82
N PHE A 130 0.49 -16.49 7.71
CA PHE A 130 -0.19 -16.20 6.45
C PHE A 130 -0.31 -17.42 5.55
N GLU A 131 0.45 -18.49 5.78
CA GLU A 131 0.44 -19.69 4.96
C GLU A 131 -0.97 -20.30 4.80
N PRO A 132 -1.84 -20.40 5.84
CA PRO A 132 -3.18 -20.95 5.67
C PRO A 132 -4.06 -20.13 4.72
N ILE A 133 -4.07 -18.79 4.82
CA ILE A 133 -4.89 -17.97 3.92
C ILE A 133 -4.33 -17.99 2.49
N LEU A 134 -3.01 -18.00 2.35
CA LEU A 134 -2.35 -18.00 1.05
C LEU A 134 -2.63 -19.31 0.31
N ARG A 135 -2.60 -20.44 1.04
CA ARG A 135 -3.05 -21.74 0.52
C ARG A 135 -4.51 -21.74 0.12
N ASP A 136 -5.37 -21.08 0.88
CA ASP A 136 -6.79 -20.97 0.53
C ASP A 136 -6.99 -20.16 -0.76
N CYS A 137 -6.33 -19.01 -0.90
CA CYS A 137 -6.29 -18.24 -2.15
C CYS A 137 -5.78 -19.07 -3.34
N ALA A 138 -4.68 -19.80 -3.16
CA ALA A 138 -4.09 -20.65 -4.20
C ALA A 138 -5.00 -21.82 -4.58
N ARG A 139 -5.69 -22.44 -3.62
CA ARG A 139 -6.67 -23.51 -3.85
C ARG A 139 -7.81 -23.05 -4.75
N HIS A 140 -8.25 -21.80 -4.58
CA HIS A 140 -9.25 -21.16 -5.44
C HIS A 140 -8.66 -20.53 -6.72
N ARG A 141 -7.34 -20.67 -6.95
CA ARG A 141 -6.60 -20.14 -8.11
C ARG A 141 -6.82 -18.63 -8.32
N LEU A 142 -6.92 -17.89 -7.22
CA LEU A 142 -7.18 -16.45 -7.30
C LEU A 142 -5.94 -15.72 -7.83
N PRO A 143 -6.07 -14.91 -8.89
CA PRO A 143 -5.01 -13.98 -9.26
C PRO A 143 -4.80 -12.97 -8.12
N MET A 144 -3.54 -12.66 -7.83
CA MET A 144 -3.16 -11.72 -6.78
C MET A 144 -2.52 -10.47 -7.37
N VAL A 145 -3.01 -9.31 -6.96
CA VAL A 145 -2.39 -8.01 -7.18
C VAL A 145 -1.60 -7.65 -5.93
N CYS A 146 -0.26 -7.60 -6.04
CA CYS A 146 0.62 -7.14 -4.98
C CYS A 146 0.75 -5.61 -5.04
N ALA A 147 0.11 -4.90 -4.12
CA ALA A 147 0.08 -3.44 -4.10
C ALA A 147 1.29 -2.80 -3.41
N ASN A 148 2.19 -3.60 -2.82
CA ASN A 148 3.48 -3.17 -2.26
C ASN A 148 4.52 -4.28 -2.50
N PRO A 149 5.47 -4.10 -3.44
CA PRO A 149 6.44 -5.14 -3.78
C PRO A 149 7.55 -5.33 -2.75
N ASP A 150 7.66 -4.47 -1.72
CA ASP A 150 8.66 -4.64 -0.67
C ASP A 150 8.43 -5.97 0.05
N LEU A 151 9.52 -6.65 0.41
CA LEU A 151 9.46 -7.87 1.20
C LEU A 151 9.25 -7.54 2.68
N GLU A 152 9.89 -6.46 3.14
CA GLU A 152 9.96 -6.08 4.54
C GLU A 152 10.09 -4.56 4.67
N ALA A 153 9.62 -4.02 5.80
CA ALA A 153 9.78 -2.63 6.15
C ALA A 153 10.18 -2.48 7.63
N ILE A 154 10.82 -1.36 7.96
CA ILE A 154 11.07 -0.98 9.35
C ILE A 154 9.98 -0.02 9.80
N CYS A 155 9.13 -0.46 10.72
CA CYS A 155 8.08 0.34 11.32
C CYS A 155 8.38 0.55 12.81
N ALA A 156 8.58 1.80 13.23
CA ALA A 156 8.91 2.16 14.61
C ALA A 156 10.10 1.35 15.21
N GLY A 157 11.12 1.08 14.38
CA GLY A 157 12.31 0.32 14.78
C GLY A 157 12.13 -1.20 14.81
N ARG A 158 10.98 -1.73 14.38
CA ARG A 158 10.71 -3.17 14.25
C ARG A 158 10.62 -3.55 12.77
N ARG A 159 11.14 -4.73 12.44
CA ARG A 159 10.98 -5.35 11.13
C ARG A 159 9.60 -5.96 11.01
N GLU A 160 8.85 -5.56 9.99
CA GLU A 160 7.54 -6.09 9.64
C GLU A 160 7.59 -6.63 8.20
N ILE A 161 6.88 -7.73 7.96
CA ILE A 161 6.73 -8.32 6.63
C ILE A 161 5.81 -7.41 5.79
N CYS A 162 6.07 -7.31 4.49
CA CYS A 162 5.26 -6.54 3.54
C CYS A 162 4.55 -7.44 2.51
N ALA A 163 3.73 -6.85 1.64
CA ALA A 163 2.91 -7.60 0.69
C ALA A 163 3.74 -8.41 -0.31
N GLY A 164 4.95 -7.96 -0.66
CA GLY A 164 5.87 -8.67 -1.54
C GLY A 164 6.27 -10.03 -0.99
N ALA A 165 6.52 -10.14 0.32
CA ALA A 165 6.86 -11.40 0.95
C ALA A 165 5.69 -12.38 1.00
N LEU A 166 4.45 -11.88 1.11
CA LEU A 166 3.24 -12.70 0.98
C LEU A 166 3.09 -13.21 -0.47
N ALA A 167 3.36 -12.36 -1.46
CA ALA A 167 3.22 -12.67 -2.88
C ALA A 167 4.30 -13.63 -3.43
N GLN A 168 5.41 -13.83 -2.71
CA GLN A 168 6.45 -14.80 -3.07
C GLN A 168 6.11 -16.25 -2.69
N ARG A 169 4.99 -16.48 -1.97
CA ARG A 169 4.51 -17.80 -1.57
C ARG A 169 3.59 -18.40 -2.61
#